data_AF-A0A920PME7-F1
#
_entry.id   AF-A0A920PME7-F1
#
_cell.length_a   1.000
_cell.length_b   1.000
_cell.length_c   1.000
_cell.angle_alpha   90.00
_cell.angle_beta   90.00
_cell.angle_gamma   90.00
#
_symmetry.space_group_name_H-M   'P 1'
#
loop_
_entity.id
_entity.type
_entity.pdbx_description
1 polymer ?
#
loop_
_entity_poly.entity_id
_entity_poly.type
_entity_poly.pdbx_seq_one_letter_code
_entity_poly.pdbx_strand_id
1 'polypeptide(L)'
;MGLFSNRKTVFVDSDILVVGGGMAGCGATYESRYWGRDLKIVCVEKANIERSGAVAQGLYAINCYMGMQWDENPNPKTMSATPATTLWVSFVKIWVMTSPPR
;
A
#
# COMPACT_ATOMS: atom_id res chain seq x y z
N MET A 1 -4.64 -23.99 30.68
CA MET A 1 -6.08 -24.14 30.34
C MET A 1 -6.70 -22.76 30.44
N GLY A 2 -7.11 -22.01 29.42
CA GLY A 2 -7.05 -22.09 27.96
C GLY A 2 -7.67 -20.78 27.47
N LEU A 3 -6.87 -19.75 27.17
CA LEU A 3 -7.29 -18.36 26.90
C LEU A 3 -8.16 -18.17 25.63
N PHE A 4 -8.50 -19.26 24.96
CA PHE A 4 -9.04 -19.28 23.61
C PHE A 4 -10.38 -20.01 23.48
N SER A 5 -10.99 -20.45 24.59
CA SER A 5 -12.13 -21.37 24.61
C SER A 5 -13.46 -20.79 24.10
N ASN A 6 -13.58 -19.46 23.95
CA ASN A 6 -14.86 -18.82 23.58
C ASN A 6 -14.70 -17.72 22.51
N ARG A 7 -13.95 -18.00 21.43
CA ARG A 7 -13.79 -17.07 20.30
C ARG A 7 -14.77 -17.42 19.17
N LYS A 8 -15.63 -16.46 18.81
CA LYS A 8 -16.48 -16.55 17.62
C LYS A 8 -15.60 -16.35 16.38
N THR A 9 -15.47 -17.38 15.56
CA THR A 9 -14.78 -17.28 14.27
C THR A 9 -15.77 -16.72 13.24
N VAL A 10 -15.33 -15.71 12.48
CA VAL A 10 -16.12 -15.11 11.39
C VAL A 10 -15.36 -15.36 10.10
N PHE A 11 -16.02 -15.95 9.12
CA PHE A 11 -15.48 -16.16 7.79
C PHE A 11 -15.93 -15.01 6.88
N VAL A 12 -14.98 -14.45 6.13
CA VAL A 12 -15.22 -13.37 5.17
C VAL A 12 -14.54 -13.76 3.87
N ASP A 13 -15.34 -14.05 2.84
CA ASP A 13 -14.81 -14.34 1.51
C ASP A 13 -14.31 -13.06 0.84
N SER A 14 -13.24 -13.15 0.06
CA SER A 14 -12.67 -12.04 -0.70
C SER A 14 -11.93 -12.57 -1.92
N ASP A 15 -12.03 -11.87 -3.04
CA ASP A 15 -11.23 -12.15 -4.24
C ASP A 15 -9.83 -11.53 -4.10
N ILE A 16 -9.75 -10.35 -3.47
CA ILE A 16 -8.50 -9.65 -3.17
C ILE A 16 -8.53 -9.22 -1.70
N LEU A 17 -7.55 -9.70 -0.93
CA LEU A 17 -7.35 -9.35 0.47
C LEU A 17 -6.12 -8.46 0.64
N VAL A 18 -6.32 -7.23 1.09
CA VAL A 18 -5.24 -6.30 1.48
C VAL A 18 -5.10 -6.30 3.00
N VAL A 19 -3.92 -6.66 3.48
CA VAL A 19 -3.61 -6.68 4.92
C VAL A 19 -2.73 -5.48 5.27
N GLY A 20 -3.30 -4.54 6.03
CA GLY A 20 -2.70 -3.27 6.43
C GLY A 20 -3.11 -2.12 5.50
N GLY A 21 -3.91 -1.20 6.00
CA GLY A 21 -4.39 0.02 5.34
C GLY A 21 -3.49 1.24 5.55
N GLY A 22 -2.17 1.06 5.53
CA GLY A 22 -1.20 2.16 5.49
C GLY A 22 -1.07 2.75 4.07
N MET A 23 -0.03 3.55 3.82
CA MET A 23 0.13 4.21 2.51
C MET A 23 0.18 3.23 1.32
N ALA A 24 0.90 2.11 1.46
CA ALA A 24 0.96 1.08 0.42
C ALA A 24 -0.37 0.32 0.28
N GLY A 25 -1.02 -0.02 1.39
CA GLY A 25 -2.27 -0.77 1.39
C GLY A 25 -3.43 0.02 0.81
N CYS A 26 -3.59 1.29 1.20
CA CYS A 26 -4.59 2.18 0.61
C CYS A 26 -4.38 2.36 -0.90
N GLY A 27 -3.13 2.50 -1.35
CA GLY A 27 -2.80 2.55 -2.79
C GLY A 27 -3.17 1.26 -3.52
N ALA A 28 -2.85 0.10 -2.92
CA ALA A 28 -3.22 -1.21 -3.48
C ALA A 28 -4.75 -1.40 -3.54
N THR A 29 -5.48 -1.04 -2.49
CA THR A 29 -6.95 -1.12 -2.46
C THR A 29 -7.58 -0.19 -3.51
N TYR A 30 -7.04 1.02 -3.67
CA TYR A 30 -7.50 1.99 -4.67
C TYR A 30 -7.37 1.45 -6.09
N GLU A 31 -6.17 0.99 -6.47
CA GLU A 31 -5.92 0.41 -7.80
C GLU A 31 -6.72 -0.88 -8.00
N SER A 32 -6.78 -1.74 -6.98
CA SER A 32 -7.56 -2.98 -7.06
C SER A 32 -9.03 -2.69 -7.34
N ARG A 33 -9.60 -1.60 -6.79
CA ARG A 33 -11.00 -1.23 -7.06
C ARG A 33 -11.21 -0.81 -8.50
N TYR A 34 -10.24 -0.09 -9.07
CA TYR A 34 -10.29 0.40 -10.44
C TYR A 34 -10.26 -0.75 -11.46
N TRP A 35 -9.29 -1.66 -11.32
CA TRP A 35 -9.12 -2.80 -12.23
C TRP A 35 -10.07 -3.96 -11.92
N GLY A 36 -10.30 -4.21 -10.63
CA GLY A 36 -11.06 -5.36 -10.14
C GLY A 36 -12.56 -5.25 -10.33
N ARG A 37 -13.13 -4.07 -10.62
CA ARG A 37 -14.56 -3.83 -10.95
C ARG A 37 -15.59 -4.64 -10.15
N ASP A 38 -15.86 -5.87 -10.53
CA ASP A 38 -16.89 -6.71 -9.90
C ASP A 38 -16.32 -7.63 -8.79
N LEU A 39 -15.00 -7.64 -8.59
CA LEU A 39 -14.30 -8.40 -7.56
C LEU A 39 -14.53 -7.81 -6.17
N LYS A 40 -14.68 -8.70 -5.19
CA LYS A 40 -14.81 -8.38 -3.76
C LYS A 40 -13.43 -8.12 -3.15
N ILE A 41 -13.13 -6.84 -2.96
CA ILE A 41 -11.87 -6.38 -2.36
C ILE A 41 -12.10 -6.07 -0.89
N VAL A 42 -11.32 -6.72 -0.02
CA VAL A 42 -11.39 -6.54 1.43
C VAL A 42 -10.06 -5.98 1.92
N CYS A 43 -10.10 -4.85 2.61
CA CYS A 43 -8.94 -4.28 3.30
C CYS A 43 -9.11 -4.49 4.81
N VAL A 44 -8.11 -5.09 5.44
CA VAL A 44 -8.09 -5.37 6.88
C VAL A 44 -7.00 -4.52 7.51
N GLU A 45 -7.39 -3.72 8.51
CA GLU A 45 -6.48 -2.87 9.27
C GLU A 45 -6.68 -3.13 10.77
N LYS A 46 -5.58 -3.10 11.53
CA LYS A 46 -5.60 -3.29 12.99
C LYS A 46 -6.03 -2.01 13.70
N ALA A 47 -5.66 -0.85 13.15
CA ALA A 47 -5.99 0.47 13.66
C ALA A 47 -7.16 1.13 12.88
N ASN A 48 -7.43 2.41 13.12
CA ASN A 48 -8.35 3.18 12.27
C ASN A 48 -7.60 3.69 11.04
N ILE A 49 -8.09 3.41 9.83
CA ILE A 49 -7.40 3.73 8.55
C ILE A 49 -7.09 5.24 8.43
N GLU A 50 -7.95 6.11 8.98
CA GLU A 50 -7.75 7.57 8.93
C GLU A 50 -6.39 8.04 9.48
N ARG A 51 -5.85 7.33 10.48
CA ARG A 51 -4.55 7.65 11.10
C ARG A 51 -3.71 6.39 11.38
N SER A 52 -3.86 5.34 10.58
CA SER A 52 -3.06 4.12 10.76
C SER A 52 -1.67 4.27 10.14
N GLY A 53 -0.69 3.53 10.68
CA GLY A 53 0.65 3.40 10.10
C GLY A 53 1.55 4.63 10.28
N ALA A 54 2.63 4.68 9.49
CA ALA A 54 3.73 5.63 9.67
C ALA A 54 3.37 7.10 9.39
N VAL A 55 2.24 7.35 8.73
CA VAL A 55 1.80 8.70 8.32
C VAL A 55 0.75 9.27 9.29
N ALA A 56 0.54 8.64 10.45
CA ALA A 56 -0.49 9.03 11.43
C ALA A 56 -0.36 10.49 11.94
N GLN A 57 0.88 10.98 12.06
CA GLN A 57 1.20 12.36 12.46
C GLN A 57 1.40 13.29 11.25
N GLY A 58 1.26 12.77 10.04
CA GLY A 58 1.62 13.47 8.81
C GLY A 58 3.12 13.39 8.49
N LEU A 59 3.48 13.92 7.33
CA LEU A 59 4.85 14.09 6.88
C LEU A 59 5.04 15.55 6.46
N TYR A 60 6.23 16.09 6.68
CA TYR A 60 6.55 17.47 6.30
C TYR A 60 6.93 17.60 4.82
N ALA A 61 7.34 16.51 4.17
CA ALA A 61 7.80 16.50 2.78
C ALA A 61 7.46 15.19 2.06
N ILE A 62 7.44 15.24 0.72
CA ILE A 62 7.35 14.08 -0.17
C ILE A 62 8.76 13.77 -0.67
N ASN A 63 9.30 12.62 -0.27
CA ASN A 63 10.69 12.24 -0.56
C ASN A 63 10.89 11.71 -2.00
N CYS A 64 9.81 11.40 -2.72
CA CYS A 64 9.88 10.87 -4.08
C CYS A 64 8.90 11.63 -4.97
N TYR A 65 9.41 12.66 -5.65
CA TYR A 65 8.68 13.46 -6.62
C TYR A 65 9.56 13.67 -7.86
N MET A 66 9.01 13.40 -9.05
CA MET A 66 9.78 13.42 -10.30
C MET A 66 9.57 14.70 -11.13
N GLY A 67 8.57 15.54 -10.82
CA GLY A 67 8.40 16.85 -11.45
C GLY A 67 8.13 16.86 -12.96
N MET A 68 7.68 15.75 -13.56
CA MET A 68 7.61 15.62 -15.03
C MET A 68 6.40 16.29 -15.69
N GLN A 69 5.41 16.75 -14.92
CA GLN A 69 4.18 17.33 -15.46
C GLN A 69 4.29 18.83 -15.77
N TRP A 70 5.28 19.52 -15.19
CA TRP A 70 5.45 20.98 -15.30
C TRP A 70 6.91 21.38 -15.62
N ASP A 71 7.71 20.45 -16.15
CA ASP A 71 9.14 20.64 -16.41
C ASP A 71 9.96 21.16 -15.20
N GLU A 72 9.44 20.93 -13.99
CA GLU A 72 10.10 21.27 -12.71
C GLU A 72 11.38 20.45 -12.48
N ASN A 73 11.56 19.37 -13.25
CA ASN A 73 12.77 18.58 -13.28
C ASN A 73 13.60 18.90 -14.53
N PRO A 74 14.51 19.89 -14.47
CA PRO A 74 15.33 20.29 -15.62
C PRO A 74 16.36 19.22 -16.02
N ASN A 75 16.60 18.18 -15.19
CA ASN A 75 17.57 17.13 -15.46
C ASN A 75 16.97 15.73 -15.21
N PRO A 76 16.60 14.96 -16.25
CA PRO A 76 16.05 13.61 -16.09
C PRO A 76 17.06 12.58 -15.49
N LYS A 77 18.32 12.97 -15.28
CA LYS A 77 19.39 12.12 -14.72
C LYS A 77 19.59 12.26 -13.20
N THR A 78 18.95 13.22 -12.53
CA THR A 78 19.06 13.42 -11.07
C THR A 78 18.02 12.64 -10.27
N MET A 79 17.56 11.49 -10.77
CA MET A 79 16.73 10.52 -10.03
C MET A 79 17.52 9.87 -8.86
N SER A 80 18.25 10.65 -8.05
CA SER A 80 18.83 10.21 -6.79
C SER A 80 17.81 10.44 -5.68
N ALA A 81 16.78 9.59 -5.67
CA ALA A 81 16.02 9.38 -4.46
C ALA A 81 16.96 8.77 -3.40
N THR A 82 16.86 9.23 -2.15
CA THR A 82 17.62 8.63 -1.04
C THR A 82 17.34 7.12 -0.99
N PRO A 83 18.38 6.26 -1.02
CA PRO A 83 18.22 4.84 -1.34
C PRO A 83 17.32 4.07 -0.36
N ALA A 84 17.16 4.52 0.89
CA ALA A 84 16.40 3.79 1.90
C ALA A 84 14.87 3.78 1.68
N THR A 85 14.28 4.87 1.18
CA THR A 85 12.83 4.95 0.96
C THR A 85 12.41 4.38 -0.38
N THR A 86 13.22 4.56 -1.43
CA THR A 86 12.93 3.99 -2.77
C THR A 86 13.05 2.47 -2.77
N LEU A 87 14.00 1.88 -2.04
CA LEU A 87 14.09 0.43 -1.95
C LEU A 87 12.82 -0.19 -1.35
N TRP A 88 12.19 0.43 -0.36
CA TRP A 88 10.97 -0.13 0.24
C TRP A 88 9.75 -0.08 -0.70
N VAL A 89 9.55 1.04 -1.41
CA VAL A 89 8.42 1.18 -2.36
C VAL A 89 8.68 0.40 -3.65
N SER A 90 9.93 0.34 -4.12
CA SER A 90 10.32 -0.42 -5.29
C SER A 90 10.31 -1.93 -5.06
N PHE A 91 10.69 -2.45 -3.89
CA PHE A 91 10.60 -3.89 -3.60
C PHE A 91 9.15 -4.39 -3.58
N VAL A 92 8.21 -3.61 -3.03
CA VAL A 92 6.78 -3.96 -3.05
C VAL A 92 6.23 -3.90 -4.48
N LYS A 93 6.57 -2.86 -5.26
CA LYS A 93 6.07 -2.68 -6.63
C LYS A 93 6.68 -3.70 -7.62
N ILE A 94 7.95 -4.07 -7.46
CA ILE A 94 8.58 -5.16 -8.24
C ILE A 94 7.98 -6.51 -7.87
N TRP A 95 7.79 -6.82 -6.59
CA TRP A 95 7.25 -8.12 -6.18
C TRP A 95 5.80 -8.33 -6.65
N VAL A 96 4.99 -7.26 -6.62
CA VAL A 96 3.62 -7.27 -7.15
C VAL A 96 3.58 -7.37 -8.69
N MET A 97 4.58 -6.86 -9.42
CA MET A 97 4.64 -6.93 -10.89
C MET A 97 5.32 -8.19 -11.44
N THR A 98 6.26 -8.80 -10.71
CA THR A 98 7.00 -9.99 -11.18
C THR A 98 6.37 -11.31 -10.76
N SER A 99 5.30 -11.26 -9.96
CA SER A 99 4.54 -12.46 -9.63
C SER A 99 3.56 -12.76 -10.78
N PRO A 100 3.73 -13.86 -11.53
CA PRO A 100 2.75 -14.21 -12.55
C PRO A 100 1.37 -14.45 -11.91
N PRO A 101 0.28 -14.03 -12.57
CA PRO A 101 -1.06 -14.32 -12.09
C PRO A 101 -1.25 -15.84 -12.09
N ARG A 102 -1.45 -16.41 -10.91
CA ARG A 102 -2.05 -17.74 -10.75
C ARG A 102 -3.53 -17.56 -10.52
#